data_AF-A0A7S2VPZ0-F1
#
_entry.id   AF-A0A7S2VPZ0-F1
#
_cell.length_a   1.000
_cell.length_b   1.000
_cell.length_c   1.000
_cell.angle_alpha   90.00
_cell.angle_beta   90.00
_cell.angle_gamma   90.00
#
_symmetry.space_group_name_H-M   'P 1'
#
loop_
_entity.id
_entity.type
_entity.pdbx_description
1 polymer ?
#
loop_
_entity_poly.entity_id
_entity_poly.type
_entity_poly.pdbx_seq_one_letter_code
_entity_poly.pdbx_strand_id
1 'polypeptide(L)'
;GEEIEICYCPTQYLLRSIVQRRAVLGDKFDFVCQCARCEAPWDDARRFELRCGACGAKELCGSAGAEGLGLRCAACGKGTADGELAQQCLEEEAAVEKLLVALPEPEDLDLPADDGLHALGAQDLRRCLDFAAAHPRHRVAIEVARRRAAALHAQGDFEAAASAQEAFV
;
A
#
# COMPACT_ATOMS: atom_id res chain seq x y z
N GLY A 1 25.75 -10.02 -24.02
CA GLY A 1 24.46 -9.41 -24.38
C GLY A 1 23.76 -9.08 -23.09
N GLU A 2 23.14 -7.91 -23.01
CA GLU A 2 22.29 -7.57 -21.87
C GLU A 2 20.95 -8.29 -21.98
N GLU A 3 20.39 -8.71 -20.84
CA GLU A 3 19.06 -9.32 -20.77
C GLU A 3 17.98 -8.25 -20.93
N ILE A 4 16.92 -8.56 -21.67
CA ILE A 4 15.76 -7.68 -21.85
C ILE A 4 14.63 -8.21 -20.97
N GLU A 5 14.25 -7.42 -19.98
CA GLU A 5 13.20 -7.78 -19.02
C GLU A 5 11.91 -7.01 -19.29
N ILE A 6 10.76 -7.67 -19.10
CA ILE A 6 9.43 -7.05 -19.12
C ILE A 6 8.68 -7.39 -17.82
N CYS A 7 7.79 -6.50 -17.38
CA CYS A 7 7.00 -6.76 -16.18
C CYS A 7 5.71 -7.50 -16.51
N TYR A 8 5.61 -8.75 -16.06
CA TYR A 8 4.39 -9.57 -16.18
C TYR A 8 3.32 -9.25 -15.14
N CYS A 9 3.68 -8.50 -14.08
CA CYS A 9 2.75 -8.13 -13.03
C CYS A 9 1.81 -7.03 -13.56
N PRO A 10 0.48 -7.19 -13.52
CA PRO A 10 -0.41 -6.17 -14.03
C PRO A 10 -0.25 -4.85 -13.26
N THR A 11 -0.42 -3.71 -13.93
CA THR A 11 -0.08 -2.37 -13.40
C THR A 11 -0.70 -2.09 -12.04
N GLN A 12 -1.96 -2.50 -11.82
CA GLN A 12 -2.69 -2.35 -10.57
C GLN A 12 -2.12 -3.16 -9.39
N TYR A 13 -1.24 -4.13 -9.68
CA TYR A 13 -0.51 -4.91 -8.68
C TYR A 13 0.94 -4.45 -8.50
N LEU A 14 1.50 -3.59 -9.37
CA LEU A 14 2.90 -3.18 -9.28
C LEU A 14 3.25 -2.49 -7.96
N LEU A 15 2.32 -1.73 -7.40
CA LEU A 15 2.53 -1.06 -6.13
C LEU A 15 2.15 -1.94 -4.93
N ARG A 16 1.59 -3.15 -5.14
CA ARG A 16 1.22 -4.11 -4.07
C ARG A 16 2.42 -4.62 -3.31
N SER A 17 2.18 -5.17 -2.12
CA SER A 17 3.25 -5.74 -1.29
C SER A 17 3.98 -6.86 -2.02
N ILE A 18 5.21 -7.17 -1.61
CA ILE A 18 6.01 -8.29 -2.14
C ILE A 18 5.20 -9.59 -2.09
N VAL A 19 4.49 -9.83 -0.99
CA VAL A 19 3.66 -11.03 -0.79
C VAL A 19 2.55 -11.08 -1.84
N GLN A 20 1.83 -9.97 -2.03
CA GLN A 20 0.74 -9.91 -3.01
C GLN A 20 1.21 -10.02 -4.46
N ARG A 21 2.31 -9.36 -4.82
CA ARG A 21 2.88 -9.48 -6.17
C ARG A 21 3.30 -10.92 -6.46
N ARG A 22 3.92 -11.60 -5.50
CA ARG A 22 4.29 -13.00 -5.62
C ARG A 22 3.07 -13.91 -5.73
N ALA A 23 2.01 -13.66 -4.96
CA ALA A 23 0.77 -14.42 -5.07
C ALA A 23 0.17 -14.30 -6.48
N VAL A 24 0.02 -13.07 -7.00
CA VAL A 24 -0.52 -12.84 -8.35
C VAL A 24 0.33 -13.48 -9.45
N LEU A 25 1.66 -13.39 -9.35
CA LEU A 25 2.55 -14.00 -10.34
C LEU A 25 2.55 -15.53 -10.24
N GLY A 26 2.49 -16.08 -9.02
CA GLY A 26 2.37 -17.51 -8.77
C GLY A 26 1.07 -18.07 -9.33
N ASP A 27 -0.06 -17.44 -9.01
CA ASP A 27 -1.39 -17.89 -9.45
C ASP A 27 -1.54 -17.83 -10.98
N LYS A 28 -0.95 -16.83 -11.63
CA LYS A 28 -1.17 -16.55 -13.05
C LYS A 28 -0.12 -17.14 -13.99
N PHE A 29 1.12 -17.30 -13.51
CA PHE A 29 2.26 -17.71 -14.33
C PHE A 29 3.09 -18.86 -13.71
N ASP A 30 2.67 -19.41 -12.56
CA ASP A 30 3.29 -20.56 -11.89
C ASP A 30 4.79 -20.36 -11.54
N PHE A 31 5.16 -19.15 -11.12
CA PHE A 31 6.52 -18.88 -10.60
C PHE A 31 6.53 -17.91 -9.41
N VAL A 32 7.59 -17.98 -8.60
CA VAL A 32 7.85 -17.03 -7.51
C VAL A 32 8.85 -15.98 -7.97
N CYS A 33 8.42 -14.71 -8.00
CA CYS A 33 9.29 -13.62 -8.42
C CYS A 33 10.49 -13.42 -7.47
N GLN A 34 11.67 -13.40 -8.07
CA GLN A 34 12.99 -13.20 -7.45
C GLN A 34 13.69 -11.95 -8.00
N CYS A 35 12.97 -11.01 -8.61
CA CYS A 35 13.58 -9.74 -9.01
C CYS A 35 14.12 -8.99 -7.78
N ALA A 36 15.04 -8.05 -8.00
CA ALA A 36 15.68 -7.27 -6.93
C ALA A 36 14.69 -6.66 -5.92
N ARG A 37 13.50 -6.25 -6.38
CA ARG A 37 12.45 -5.69 -5.52
C ARG A 37 11.71 -6.73 -4.67
N CYS A 38 11.58 -7.96 -5.16
CA CYS A 38 10.97 -9.06 -4.40
C CYS A 38 11.97 -9.73 -3.44
N GLU A 39 13.26 -9.68 -3.75
CA GLU A 39 14.34 -10.14 -2.86
C GLU A 39 14.81 -9.08 -1.86
N ALA A 40 14.28 -7.86 -1.97
CA ALA A 40 14.60 -6.79 -1.04
C ALA A 40 14.27 -7.21 0.41
N PRO A 41 15.15 -6.92 1.39
CA PRO A 41 14.95 -7.25 2.80
C PRO A 41 13.75 -6.56 3.46
N TRP A 42 13.18 -5.54 2.80
CA TRP A 42 11.98 -4.84 3.23
C TRP A 42 11.13 -4.44 2.02
N ASP A 43 9.85 -4.22 2.29
CA ASP A 43 8.84 -3.91 1.29
C ASP A 43 8.60 -2.41 1.20
N ASP A 44 9.04 -1.80 0.11
CA ASP A 44 8.89 -0.37 -0.15
C ASP A 44 7.44 0.07 -0.43
N ALA A 45 6.52 -0.87 -0.61
CA ALA A 45 5.08 -0.60 -0.69
C ALA A 45 4.44 -0.41 0.70
N ARG A 46 5.09 -0.91 1.76
CA ARG A 46 4.57 -0.95 3.13
C ARG A 46 5.27 0.07 4.02
N ARG A 47 5.21 1.35 3.63
CA ARG A 47 5.89 2.47 4.31
C ARG A 47 5.00 3.07 5.39
N PHE A 48 5.46 3.00 6.63
CA PHE A 48 4.82 3.59 7.81
C PHE A 48 5.58 4.87 8.21
N GLU A 49 4.84 5.96 8.41
CA GLU A 49 5.40 7.23 8.87
C GLU A 49 5.66 7.19 10.38
N LEU A 50 6.73 6.49 10.75
CA LEU A 50 7.16 6.27 12.12
C LEU A 50 8.63 6.65 12.28
N ARG A 51 8.97 7.24 13.43
CA ARG A 51 10.35 7.62 13.71
C ARG A 51 11.17 6.39 14.13
N CYS A 52 12.22 6.09 13.39
CA CYS A 52 13.21 5.10 13.78
C CYS A 52 13.91 5.53 15.08
N GLY A 53 13.82 4.69 16.11
CA GLY A 53 14.50 4.93 17.39
C GLY A 53 16.04 4.92 17.30
N ALA A 54 16.62 4.39 16.21
CA ALA A 54 18.07 4.28 16.06
C ALA A 54 18.73 5.45 15.31
N CYS A 55 18.15 5.91 14.18
CA CYS A 55 18.73 7.00 13.37
C CYS A 55 17.81 8.23 13.25
N GLY A 56 16.61 8.20 13.81
CA GLY A 56 15.68 9.33 13.79
C GLY A 56 14.97 9.57 12.45
N ALA A 57 15.24 8.78 11.41
CA ALA A 57 14.49 8.81 10.15
C ALA A 57 12.99 8.57 10.38
N LYS A 58 12.12 9.16 9.56
CA LYS A 58 10.66 9.17 9.77
C LYS A 58 9.91 8.06 9.02
N GLU A 59 10.63 7.06 8.51
CA GLU A 59 10.02 6.02 7.68
C GLU A 59 10.54 4.65 8.09
N LEU A 60 9.60 3.75 8.36
CA LEU A 60 9.82 2.33 8.54
C LEU A 60 9.06 1.56 7.45
N CYS A 61 9.64 0.47 6.95
CA CYS A 61 9.05 -0.39 5.94
C CYS A 61 8.73 -1.77 6.55
N GLY A 62 7.64 -2.39 6.10
CA GLY A 62 7.33 -3.78 6.46
C GLY A 62 8.44 -4.73 6.02
N SER A 63 8.83 -5.68 6.87
CA SER A 63 9.75 -6.76 6.49
C SER A 63 9.04 -7.77 5.58
N ALA A 64 9.74 -8.24 4.56
CA ALA A 64 9.30 -9.29 3.66
C ALA A 64 10.32 -10.45 3.72
N GLY A 65 10.28 -11.25 4.79
CA GLY A 65 11.26 -12.32 4.95
C GLY A 65 10.95 -13.33 6.05
N ALA A 66 11.75 -14.39 6.09
CA ALA A 66 11.64 -15.50 7.05
C ALA A 66 11.88 -15.07 8.51
N GLU A 67 12.47 -13.90 8.75
CA GLU A 67 12.75 -13.35 10.08
C GLU A 67 11.49 -12.81 10.81
N GLY A 68 10.32 -12.96 10.19
CA GLY A 68 9.02 -12.61 10.79
C GLY A 68 8.46 -11.26 10.35
N LEU A 69 7.22 -11.02 10.78
CA LEU A 69 6.49 -9.77 10.57
C LEU A 69 7.08 -8.69 11.49
N GLY A 70 7.53 -7.59 10.92
CA GLY A 70 8.08 -6.46 11.66
C GLY A 70 8.30 -5.25 10.78
N LEU A 71 8.79 -4.16 11.38
CA LEU A 71 9.11 -2.92 10.69
C LEU A 71 10.62 -2.64 10.74
N ARG A 72 11.19 -2.19 9.63
CA ARG A 72 12.62 -1.85 9.49
C ARG A 72 12.80 -0.45 8.96
N CYS A 73 13.79 0.27 9.47
CA CYS A 73 14.09 1.59 8.96
C CYS A 73 14.68 1.54 7.55
N ALA A 74 14.08 2.25 6.59
CA ALA A 74 14.57 2.34 5.22
C ALA A 74 15.98 2.98 5.14
N ALA A 75 16.35 3.82 6.11
CA ALA A 75 17.63 4.54 6.10
C ALA A 75 18.79 3.77 6.74
N CYS A 76 18.54 3.04 7.85
CA CYS A 76 19.61 2.34 8.58
C CYS A 76 19.45 0.81 8.64
N GLY A 77 18.37 0.25 8.09
CA GLY A 77 18.09 -1.19 8.03
C GLY A 77 17.73 -1.85 9.37
N LYS A 78 17.85 -1.12 10.50
CA LYS A 78 17.55 -1.64 11.83
C LYS A 78 16.04 -1.84 12.02
N GLY A 79 15.68 -2.95 12.66
CA GLY A 79 14.31 -3.21 13.10
C GLY A 79 13.85 -2.20 14.15
N THR A 80 12.54 -1.99 14.24
CA THR A 80 11.95 -1.28 15.38
C THR A 80 12.16 -2.10 16.66
N ALA A 81 12.55 -1.42 17.74
CA ALA A 81 12.63 -2.04 19.07
C ALA A 81 11.25 -2.19 19.72
N ASP A 82 10.29 -1.39 19.28
CA ASP A 82 8.91 -1.43 19.75
C ASP A 82 8.11 -2.44 18.92
N GLY A 83 8.06 -3.67 19.42
CA GLY A 83 7.33 -4.76 18.79
C GLY A 83 5.81 -4.60 18.85
N GLU A 84 5.28 -3.95 19.89
CA GLU A 84 3.85 -3.72 20.05
C GLU A 84 3.36 -2.70 19.02
N LEU A 85 4.07 -1.57 18.87
CA LEU A 85 3.78 -0.59 17.82
C LEU A 85 3.87 -1.21 16.42
N ALA A 86 4.89 -2.04 16.19
CA ALA A 86 5.02 -2.76 14.92
C ALA A 86 3.79 -3.62 14.64
N GLN A 87 3.37 -4.40 15.61
CA GLN A 87 2.22 -5.28 15.49
C GLN A 87 0.93 -4.49 15.23
N GLN A 88 0.68 -3.42 16.00
CA GLN A 88 -0.50 -2.56 15.83
C GLN A 88 -0.57 -1.97 14.41
N CYS A 89 0.56 -1.48 13.88
CA CYS A 89 0.61 -0.94 12.52
C CYS A 89 0.32 -2.02 11.46
N LEU A 90 0.85 -3.23 11.62
CA LEU A 90 0.66 -4.33 10.67
C LEU A 90 -0.77 -4.89 10.74
N GLU A 91 -1.37 -4.95 11.93
CA GLU A 91 -2.77 -5.34 12.12
C GLU A 91 -3.73 -4.29 11.52
N GLU A 92 -3.42 -3.01 11.72
CA GLU A 92 -4.19 -1.91 11.13
C GLU A 92 -4.10 -1.93 9.60
N GLU A 93 -2.90 -2.10 9.04
CA GLU A 93 -2.70 -2.29 7.60
C GLU A 93 -3.55 -3.46 7.08
N ALA A 94 -3.49 -4.62 7.73
CA ALA A 94 -4.23 -5.81 7.32
C ALA A 94 -5.75 -5.58 7.37
N ALA A 95 -6.24 -4.84 8.37
CA ALA A 95 -7.65 -4.51 8.51
C ALA A 95 -8.13 -3.57 7.39
N VAL A 96 -7.39 -2.49 7.12
CA VAL A 96 -7.73 -1.54 6.05
C VAL A 96 -7.62 -2.21 4.68
N GLU A 97 -6.60 -3.04 4.47
CA GLU A 97 -6.44 -3.78 3.23
C GLU A 97 -7.61 -4.75 2.98
N LYS A 98 -8.08 -5.45 4.02
CA LYS A 98 -9.26 -6.32 3.93
C LYS A 98 -10.51 -5.54 3.51
N LEU A 99 -10.70 -4.33 4.03
CA LEU A 99 -11.81 -3.45 3.63
C LEU A 99 -11.71 -3.09 2.14
N LEU A 100 -10.53 -2.70 1.68
CA LEU A 100 -10.32 -2.31 0.27
C LEU A 100 -10.46 -3.49 -0.70
N VAL A 101 -10.04 -4.69 -0.32
CA VAL A 101 -10.19 -5.91 -1.13
C VAL A 101 -11.66 -6.33 -1.27
N ALA A 102 -12.50 -6.01 -0.29
CA ALA A 102 -13.93 -6.28 -0.37
C ALA A 102 -14.68 -5.31 -1.31
N LEU A 103 -14.05 -4.21 -1.70
CA LEU A 103 -14.63 -3.27 -2.66
C LEU A 103 -14.50 -3.81 -4.09
N PRO A 104 -15.42 -3.43 -4.99
CA PRO A 104 -15.27 -3.72 -6.41
C PRO A 104 -13.88 -3.32 -6.92
N GLU A 105 -13.28 -4.18 -7.74
CA GLU A 105 -12.07 -3.81 -8.47
C GLU A 105 -12.45 -2.72 -9.49
N PRO A 106 -11.64 -1.65 -9.63
CA PRO A 106 -11.86 -0.69 -10.70
C PRO A 106 -11.73 -1.42 -12.04
N GLU A 107 -12.74 -1.33 -12.90
CA GLU A 107 -12.63 -1.83 -14.27
C GLU A 107 -11.49 -1.05 -14.97
N ASP A 108 -10.65 -1.79 -15.72
CA ASP A 108 -9.43 -1.23 -16.32
C ASP A 108 -9.70 0.00 -17.20
N LEU A 109 -8.79 0.98 -17.12
CA LEU A 109 -8.64 2.16 -17.99
C LEU A 109 -9.66 3.31 -17.89
N ASP A 110 -10.83 3.12 -17.28
CA ASP A 110 -11.78 4.20 -17.04
C ASP A 110 -11.79 4.66 -15.58
N LEU A 111 -11.92 5.97 -15.34
CA LEU A 111 -12.14 6.50 -14.00
C LEU A 111 -13.47 5.91 -13.49
N PRO A 112 -13.48 5.13 -12.40
CA PRO A 112 -14.70 4.50 -11.94
C PRO A 112 -15.70 5.59 -11.51
N ALA A 113 -16.97 5.42 -11.88
CA ALA A 113 -18.05 6.35 -11.53
C ALA A 113 -18.35 6.40 -10.01
N ASP A 114 -17.81 5.44 -9.25
CA ASP A 114 -17.97 5.28 -7.81
C ASP A 114 -16.63 4.82 -7.21
N ASP A 115 -16.27 5.34 -6.04
CA ASP A 115 -15.06 4.94 -5.32
C ASP A 115 -15.19 3.57 -4.65
N GLY A 116 -16.43 3.09 -4.49
CA GLY A 116 -16.80 1.93 -3.70
C GLY A 116 -16.63 2.15 -2.19
N LEU A 117 -15.96 3.23 -1.76
CA LEU A 117 -15.78 3.58 -0.36
C LEU A 117 -17.11 4.00 0.27
N HIS A 118 -18.05 4.55 -0.51
CA HIS A 118 -19.40 4.82 -0.05
C HIS A 118 -20.18 3.56 0.38
N ALA A 119 -19.79 2.37 -0.09
CA ALA A 119 -20.38 1.11 0.34
C ALA A 119 -19.88 0.66 1.73
N LEU A 120 -18.82 1.29 2.25
CA LEU A 120 -18.33 1.04 3.61
C LEU A 120 -19.22 1.73 4.64
N GLY A 121 -19.37 1.11 5.82
CA GLY A 121 -19.96 1.78 6.97
C GLY A 121 -19.12 3.01 7.37
N ALA A 122 -19.76 4.00 8.00
CA ALA A 122 -19.09 5.25 8.40
C ALA A 122 -17.82 5.03 9.24
N GLN A 123 -17.81 4.00 10.10
CA GLN A 123 -16.65 3.64 10.92
C GLN A 123 -15.49 3.09 10.08
N ASP A 124 -15.77 2.21 9.12
CA ASP A 124 -14.76 1.60 8.26
C ASP A 124 -14.17 2.64 7.29
N LEU A 125 -15.02 3.49 6.73
CA LEU A 125 -14.58 4.64 5.93
C LEU A 125 -13.64 5.53 6.76
N ARG A 126 -14.03 5.87 7.99
CA ARG A 126 -13.21 6.69 8.88
C ARG A 126 -11.84 6.05 9.13
N ARG A 127 -11.82 4.75 9.40
CA ARG A 127 -10.59 3.97 9.62
C ARG A 127 -9.65 4.02 8.42
N CYS A 128 -10.17 3.81 7.20
CA CYS A 128 -9.39 3.93 5.96
C CYS A 128 -8.77 5.33 5.80
N LEU A 129 -9.55 6.38 6.08
CA LEU A 129 -9.10 7.77 5.97
C LEU A 129 -8.05 8.13 7.04
N ASP A 130 -8.24 7.68 8.28
CA ASP A 130 -7.29 7.91 9.37
C ASP A 130 -5.96 7.18 9.10
N PHE A 131 -6.00 5.95 8.58
CA PHE A 131 -4.80 5.25 8.14
C PHE A 131 -4.09 5.99 7.01
N ALA A 132 -4.84 6.45 6.01
CA ALA A 132 -4.27 7.16 4.86
C ALA A 132 -3.60 8.48 5.28
N ALA A 133 -4.21 9.20 6.21
CA ALA A 133 -3.63 10.42 6.78
C ALA A 133 -2.38 10.15 7.63
N ALA A 134 -2.35 9.05 8.37
CA ALA A 134 -1.21 8.69 9.20
C ALA A 134 0.00 8.18 8.39
N HIS A 135 -0.24 7.57 7.23
CA HIS A 135 0.80 6.91 6.43
C HIS A 135 0.65 7.23 4.93
N PRO A 136 0.79 8.49 4.50
CA PRO A 136 0.49 8.93 3.13
C PRO A 136 1.31 8.23 2.05
N ARG A 137 2.50 7.72 2.38
CA ARG A 137 3.39 6.97 1.47
C ARG A 137 3.13 5.46 1.46
N HIS A 138 2.21 4.98 2.28
CA HIS A 138 1.82 3.58 2.29
C HIS A 138 0.96 3.27 1.08
N ARG A 139 1.15 2.12 0.43
CA ARG A 139 0.33 1.74 -0.73
C ARG A 139 -1.17 1.78 -0.43
N VAL A 140 -1.57 1.20 0.69
CA VAL A 140 -2.97 1.20 1.13
C VAL A 140 -3.53 2.63 1.24
N ALA A 141 -2.75 3.60 1.73
CA ALA A 141 -3.14 5.00 1.76
C ALA A 141 -3.34 5.56 0.34
N ILE A 142 -2.41 5.26 -0.57
CA ILE A 142 -2.48 5.66 -1.99
C ILE A 142 -3.71 5.03 -2.68
N GLU A 143 -4.11 3.82 -2.30
CA GLU A 143 -5.32 3.21 -2.85
C GLU A 143 -6.60 3.91 -2.35
N VAL A 144 -6.68 4.20 -1.04
CA VAL A 144 -7.80 4.97 -0.44
C VAL A 144 -7.92 6.33 -1.13
N ALA A 145 -6.79 7.01 -1.32
CA ALA A 145 -6.69 8.27 -2.02
C ALA A 145 -7.28 8.26 -3.42
N ARG A 146 -6.79 7.33 -4.23
CA ARG A 146 -7.12 7.20 -5.64
C ARG A 146 -8.62 6.96 -5.81
N ARG A 147 -9.16 6.06 -4.98
CA ARG A 147 -10.60 5.77 -4.95
C ARG A 147 -11.38 7.04 -4.63
N ARG A 148 -11.05 7.71 -3.52
CA ARG A 148 -11.73 8.95 -3.10
C ARG A 148 -11.67 10.05 -4.15
N ALA A 149 -10.51 10.26 -4.78
CA ALA A 149 -10.36 11.26 -5.84
C ALA A 149 -11.26 10.94 -7.04
N ALA A 150 -11.38 9.67 -7.43
CA ALA A 150 -12.27 9.24 -8.51
C ALA A 150 -13.74 9.52 -8.20
N ALA A 151 -14.23 9.22 -6.99
CA ALA A 151 -15.62 9.56 -6.61
C ALA A 151 -15.89 11.06 -6.59
N LEU A 152 -14.99 11.86 -6.01
CA LEU A 152 -15.14 13.31 -5.98
C LEU A 152 -15.19 13.89 -7.40
N HIS A 153 -14.34 13.38 -8.29
CA HIS A 153 -14.36 13.75 -9.70
C HIS A 153 -15.69 13.36 -10.38
N ALA A 154 -16.22 12.16 -10.11
CA ALA A 154 -17.50 11.71 -10.65
C ALA A 154 -18.70 12.55 -10.15
N GLN A 155 -18.58 13.13 -8.94
CA GLN A 155 -19.57 14.04 -8.36
C GLN A 155 -19.44 15.48 -8.88
N GLY A 156 -18.41 15.79 -9.67
CA GLY A 156 -18.11 17.13 -10.15
C GLY A 156 -17.40 18.03 -9.13
N ASP A 157 -16.95 17.47 -8.01
CA ASP A 157 -16.17 18.18 -6.99
C ASP A 157 -14.67 18.10 -7.31
N PHE A 158 -14.27 18.83 -8.35
CA PHE A 158 -12.90 18.79 -8.87
C PHE A 158 -11.86 19.38 -7.89
N GLU A 159 -12.25 20.34 -7.06
CA GLU A 159 -11.36 20.96 -6.07
C GLU A 159 -11.04 19.99 -4.93
N ALA A 160 -12.06 19.30 -4.41
CA ALA A 160 -11.84 18.25 -3.42
C ALA A 160 -11.11 17.04 -4.02
N ALA A 161 -11.39 16.69 -5.29
CA ALA A 161 -10.68 15.62 -6.00
C ALA A 161 -9.18 15.94 -6.17
N ALA A 162 -8.84 17.17 -6.56
CA ALA A 162 -7.46 17.63 -6.66
C ALA A 162 -6.78 17.64 -5.29
N SER A 163 -7.45 18.16 -4.26
CA SER A 163 -6.93 18.17 -2.88
C SER A 163 -6.70 16.76 -2.34
N ALA A 164 -7.61 15.83 -2.66
CA ALA A 164 -7.42 14.42 -2.37
C ALA A 164 -6.18 13.94 -3.11
N GLN A 165 -6.05 14.12 -4.42
CA GLN A 165 -4.89 13.65 -5.18
C GLN A 165 -3.54 14.27 -4.75
N GLU A 166 -3.50 15.54 -4.39
CA GLU A 166 -2.31 16.28 -3.96
C GLU A 166 -1.73 15.79 -2.63
N ALA A 167 -2.55 15.22 -1.75
CA ALA A 167 -2.06 14.62 -0.50
C ALA A 167 -1.10 13.41 -0.73
N PHE A 168 -0.86 13.02 -1.99
CA PHE A 168 -0.13 11.82 -2.39
C PHE A 168 1.03 12.04 -3.38
N VAL A 169 1.25 13.27 -3.86
CA VAL A 169 2.41 13.65 -4.73
C VAL A 169 3.56 14.18 -3.86
#